data_AF-A0A3C1BLV2-F1
#
_entry.id   AF-A0A3C1BLV2-F1
#
_cell.length_a   1.000
_cell.length_b   1.000
_cell.length_c   1.000
_cell.angle_alpha   90.00
_cell.angle_beta   90.00
_cell.angle_gamma   90.00
#
_symmetry.space_group_name_H-M   'P 1'
#
loop_
_entity.id
_entity.type
_entity.pdbx_description
1 polymer ?
#
loop_
_entity_poly.entity_id
_entity_poly.type
_entity_poly.pdbx_seq_one_letter_code
_entity_poly.pdbx_strand_id
1 'polypeptide(L)'
;FAERAAAVSNAGGLGIITGLTQRTPKDLANEIARCKDMTDKPIGVNLTFLPGFADPDYPGYIEAIVAQDVKIVETAGRSPEQYMPSLKEAGIKVIHKCTSVRHSLKAEKIGCDAVSVDGFECGGHPGEDDIPNM
;
A
#
# COMPACT_ATOMS: atom_id res chain seq x y z
N PHE A 1 -3.53 4.69 -13.63
CA PHE A 1 -3.37 3.57 -12.68
C PHE A 1 -4.68 2.87 -12.41
N ALA A 2 -5.78 3.62 -12.39
CA ALA A 2 -7.15 3.11 -12.33
C ALA A 2 -7.40 1.94 -13.30
N GLU A 3 -7.00 2.06 -14.57
CA GLU A 3 -7.25 1.04 -15.60
C GLU A 3 -6.59 -0.30 -15.25
N ARG A 4 -5.35 -0.25 -14.75
CA ARG A 4 -4.59 -1.45 -14.35
C ARG A 4 -5.18 -2.07 -13.08
N ALA A 5 -5.48 -1.26 -12.07
CA ALA A 5 -6.06 -1.76 -10.83
C ALA A 5 -7.44 -2.39 -11.08
N ALA A 6 -8.31 -1.71 -11.82
CA ALA A 6 -9.62 -2.23 -12.20
C ALA A 6 -9.53 -3.54 -13.00
N ALA A 7 -8.63 -3.62 -13.99
CA ALA A 7 -8.44 -4.84 -14.77
C ALA A 7 -8.01 -6.04 -13.89
N VAL A 8 -7.08 -5.83 -12.95
CA VAL A 8 -6.64 -6.88 -12.01
C VAL A 8 -7.78 -7.32 -11.09
N SER A 9 -8.52 -6.38 -10.50
CA SER A 9 -9.68 -6.70 -9.67
C SER A 9 -10.75 -7.45 -10.46
N ASN A 10 -11.08 -6.98 -11.67
CA ASN A 10 -12.01 -7.66 -12.57
C ASN A 10 -11.58 -9.09 -12.93
N ALA A 11 -10.28 -9.35 -13.06
CA ALA A 11 -9.73 -10.69 -13.27
C ALA A 11 -9.73 -11.59 -12.02
N GLY A 12 -10.10 -11.07 -10.84
CA GLY A 12 -10.17 -11.83 -9.59
C GLY A 12 -8.95 -11.70 -8.68
N GLY A 13 -7.98 -10.84 -9.04
CA GLY A 13 -6.87 -10.48 -8.15
C GLY A 13 -7.21 -9.29 -7.24
N LEU A 14 -6.22 -8.84 -6.47
CA LEU A 14 -6.28 -7.57 -5.74
C LEU A 14 -5.64 -6.47 -6.58
N GLY A 15 -6.46 -5.64 -7.23
CA GLY A 15 -5.98 -4.45 -7.93
C GLY A 15 -5.51 -3.37 -6.95
N ILE A 16 -4.31 -2.84 -7.14
CA ILE A 16 -3.71 -1.84 -6.25
C ILE A 16 -3.36 -0.57 -7.02
N ILE A 17 -3.86 0.58 -6.57
CA ILE A 17 -3.46 1.91 -7.08
C ILE A 17 -2.22 2.37 -6.32
N THR A 18 -1.20 2.88 -7.02
CA THR A 18 -0.01 3.47 -6.38
C THR A 18 -0.32 4.89 -5.90
N GLY A 19 -0.35 5.09 -4.58
CA GLY A 19 -0.73 6.37 -3.96
C GLY A 19 0.21 7.51 -4.35
N LEU A 20 1.52 7.31 -4.19
CA LEU A 20 2.52 8.36 -4.44
C LEU A 20 2.84 8.61 -5.92
N THR A 21 2.21 7.91 -6.87
CA THR A 21 2.24 8.37 -8.25
C THR A 21 1.29 9.54 -8.48
N GLN A 22 0.32 9.73 -7.59
CA GLN A 22 -0.54 10.90 -7.55
C GLN A 22 0.18 12.00 -6.78
N ARG A 23 0.15 13.24 -7.27
CA ARG A 23 0.94 14.34 -6.71
C ARG A 23 0.39 14.87 -5.38
N THR A 24 -0.91 14.69 -5.15
CA THR A 24 -1.61 15.18 -3.98
C THR A 24 -2.63 14.15 -3.49
N PRO A 25 -3.09 14.26 -2.22
CA PRO A 25 -4.22 13.47 -1.73
C PRO A 25 -5.48 13.60 -2.59
N LYS A 26 -5.74 14.79 -3.12
CA LYS A 26 -6.87 15.05 -4.02
C LYS A 26 -6.75 14.27 -5.32
N ASP A 27 -5.54 14.23 -5.90
CA ASP A 27 -5.30 13.45 -7.11
C ASP A 27 -5.47 11.94 -6.86
N LEU A 28 -5.07 11.45 -5.68
CA LEU A 28 -5.37 10.08 -5.27
C LEU A 28 -6.88 9.82 -5.15
N ALA A 29 -7.63 10.71 -4.51
CA ALA A 29 -9.07 10.56 -4.41
C ALA A 29 -9.74 10.49 -5.79
N ASN A 30 -9.32 11.35 -6.73
CA ASN A 30 -9.80 11.34 -8.10
C ASN A 30 -9.47 10.03 -8.84
N GLU A 31 -8.25 9.52 -8.65
CA GLU A 31 -7.82 8.26 -9.29
C GLU A 31 -8.56 7.05 -8.71
N ILE A 32 -8.83 7.03 -7.40
CA ILE A 32 -9.66 5.99 -6.76
C ILE A 32 -11.09 6.03 -7.31
N ALA A 33 -11.69 7.22 -7.38
CA ALA A 33 -13.04 7.40 -7.92
C ALA A 33 -13.12 6.89 -9.37
N ARG A 34 -12.16 7.31 -10.21
CA ARG A 34 -12.04 6.85 -11.60
C ARG A 34 -11.88 5.33 -11.71
N CYS A 35 -11.17 4.69 -10.77
CA CYS A 35 -11.05 3.24 -10.75
C CYS A 35 -12.36 2.55 -10.38
N LYS A 36 -13.13 3.11 -9.44
CA LYS A 36 -14.45 2.59 -9.04
C LYS A 36 -15.49 2.69 -10.15
N ASP A 37 -15.36 3.66 -11.06
CA ASP A 37 -16.19 3.72 -12.27
C ASP A 37 -15.92 2.56 -13.26
N MET A 38 -14.82 1.81 -13.07
CA MET A 38 -14.38 0.72 -13.95
C MET A 38 -14.52 -0.68 -13.33
N THR A 39 -14.81 -0.77 -12.02
CA THR A 39 -14.93 -2.04 -11.29
C THR A 39 -15.81 -1.90 -10.06
N ASP A 40 -16.75 -2.83 -9.89
CA ASP A 40 -17.51 -3.00 -8.65
C ASP A 40 -16.78 -3.86 -7.61
N LYS A 41 -15.65 -4.47 -7.99
CA LYS A 41 -14.84 -5.31 -7.10
C LYS A 41 -13.89 -4.47 -6.23
N PRO A 42 -13.52 -4.98 -5.03
CA PRO A 42 -12.58 -4.29 -4.16
C PRO A 42 -11.24 -3.98 -4.83
N ILE A 43 -10.65 -2.85 -4.42
CA ILE A 43 -9.31 -2.41 -4.78
C ILE A 43 -8.53 -2.05 -3.51
N GLY A 44 -7.21 -2.06 -3.59
CA GLY A 44 -6.31 -1.56 -2.57
C GLY A 44 -5.55 -0.32 -3.02
N VAL A 45 -4.81 0.29 -2.09
CA VAL A 45 -3.88 1.39 -2.37
C VAL A 45 -2.51 1.07 -1.79
N ASN A 46 -1.45 1.31 -2.56
CA ASN A 46 -0.08 1.26 -2.08
C ASN A 46 0.34 2.63 -1.52
N LEU A 47 0.82 2.68 -0.29
CA LEU A 47 1.51 3.82 0.32
C LEU A 47 2.96 3.44 0.65
N THR A 48 3.89 3.94 -0.16
CA THR A 48 5.32 3.74 0.07
C THR A 48 5.87 4.86 0.95
N PHE A 49 6.38 4.52 2.13
CA PHE A 49 7.04 5.47 3.03
C PHE A 49 8.51 5.63 2.62
N LEU A 50 8.78 6.66 1.82
CA LEU A 50 10.08 6.90 1.19
C LEU A 50 11.17 7.27 2.21
N PRO A 51 12.39 6.74 2.06
CA PRO A 51 13.56 7.27 2.77
C PRO A 51 14.06 8.53 2.04
N GLY A 52 13.88 9.74 2.61
CA GLY A 52 14.47 10.95 2.02
C GLY A 52 13.89 12.27 2.50
N PHE A 53 14.24 13.35 1.80
CA PHE A 53 13.81 14.75 2.05
C PHE A 53 12.39 15.06 1.57
N ALA A 54 11.82 14.20 0.72
CA ALA A 54 10.43 14.31 0.34
C ALA A 54 9.59 13.81 1.52
N ASP A 55 8.76 14.70 2.06
CA ASP A 55 7.76 14.39 3.08
C ASP A 55 6.36 14.57 2.46
N PRO A 56 5.87 13.57 1.70
CA PRO A 56 4.49 13.58 1.23
C PRO A 56 3.52 13.78 2.39
N ASP A 57 2.37 14.37 2.11
CA ASP A 57 1.27 14.48 3.07
C ASP A 57 0.61 13.11 3.33
N TYR A 58 1.33 12.19 3.96
CA TYR A 58 0.84 10.84 4.27
C TYR A 58 -0.47 10.86 5.06
N PRO A 59 -0.68 11.74 6.07
CA PRO A 59 -1.98 11.88 6.71
C PRO A 59 -3.10 12.22 5.71
N GLY A 60 -2.88 13.19 4.82
CA GLY A 60 -3.85 13.53 3.77
C GLY A 60 -4.11 12.39 2.80
N TYR A 61 -3.08 11.63 2.39
CA TYR A 61 -3.27 10.44 1.56
C TYR A 61 -4.09 9.36 2.28
N ILE A 62 -3.86 9.13 3.57
CA ILE A 62 -4.65 8.18 4.37
C ILE A 62 -6.09 8.67 4.48
N GLU A 63 -6.32 9.95 4.73
CA GLU A 63 -7.67 10.54 4.75
C GLU A 63 -8.38 10.34 3.41
N ALA A 64 -7.70 10.58 2.28
CA ALA A 64 -8.26 10.35 0.95
C ALA A 64 -8.65 8.88 0.71
N ILE A 65 -7.83 7.93 1.18
CA ILE A 65 -8.11 6.48 1.11
C ILE A 65 -9.36 6.14 1.93
N VAL A 66 -9.44 6.65 3.17
CA VAL A 66 -10.54 6.40 4.10
C VAL A 66 -11.84 7.01 3.58
N ALA A 67 -11.81 8.26 3.12
CA ALA A 67 -12.97 8.96 2.56
C ALA A 67 -13.52 8.27 1.30
N GLN A 68 -12.66 7.57 0.56
CA GLN A 68 -13.04 6.75 -0.59
C GLN A 68 -13.37 5.30 -0.22
N ASP A 69 -13.58 4.97 1.05
CA ASP A 69 -14.01 3.63 1.51
C ASP A 69 -13.10 2.47 1.01
N VAL A 70 -11.81 2.72 0.79
CA VAL A 70 -10.85 1.67 0.46
C VAL A 70 -10.54 0.86 1.72
N LYS A 71 -10.63 -0.47 1.63
CA LYS A 71 -10.50 -1.37 2.80
C LYS A 71 -9.13 -2.05 2.92
N ILE A 72 -8.25 -1.88 1.94
CA ILE A 72 -6.94 -2.55 1.90
C ILE A 72 -5.87 -1.54 1.54
N VAL A 73 -4.83 -1.45 2.38
CA VAL A 73 -3.63 -0.66 2.10
C VAL A 73 -2.41 -1.56 2.14
N GLU A 74 -1.63 -1.54 1.06
CA GLU A 74 -0.29 -2.09 1.04
C GLU A 74 0.70 -0.98 1.42
N THR A 75 1.53 -1.21 2.43
CA THR A 75 2.58 -0.27 2.83
C THR A 75 3.95 -0.84 2.47
N ALA A 76 4.90 0.03 2.12
CA ALA A 76 6.27 -0.37 1.77
C ALA A 76 7.29 0.69 2.21
N GLY A 77 8.57 0.36 2.19
CA GLY A 77 9.64 1.28 2.58
C GLY A 77 9.86 1.29 4.10
N ARG A 78 9.83 2.46 4.73
CA ARG A 78 9.97 2.57 6.20
C ARG A 78 8.78 1.94 6.94
N SER A 79 9.01 1.65 8.23
CA SER A 79 7.99 1.10 9.13
C SER A 79 6.68 1.91 9.08
N PRO A 80 5.52 1.27 8.92
CA PRO A 80 4.22 1.93 8.88
C PRO A 80 3.69 2.27 10.28
N GLU A 81 4.42 1.91 11.35
CA GLU A 81 3.98 1.94 12.76
C GLU A 81 3.32 3.26 13.17
N GLN A 82 3.86 4.41 12.73
CA GLN A 82 3.30 5.73 13.03
C GLN A 82 1.88 5.95 12.46
N TYR A 83 1.51 5.25 11.38
CA TYR A 83 0.21 5.38 10.69
C TYR A 83 -0.74 4.22 10.99
N MET A 84 -0.25 3.16 11.64
CA MET A 84 -1.06 2.00 11.99
C MET A 84 -2.32 2.38 12.79
N PRO A 85 -2.27 3.24 13.82
CA PRO A 85 -3.49 3.62 14.56
C PRO A 85 -4.60 4.16 13.64
N SER A 86 -4.30 5.13 12.78
CA SER A 86 -5.28 5.73 11.86
C SER A 86 -5.83 4.73 10.85
N LEU A 87 -4.97 3.86 10.30
CA LEU A 87 -5.40 2.83 9.36
C LEU A 87 -6.33 1.80 10.04
N LYS A 88 -5.97 1.34 11.24
CA LYS A 88 -6.75 0.33 11.96
C LYS A 88 -8.06 0.89 12.51
N GLU A 89 -8.07 2.13 13.00
CA GLU A 89 -9.30 2.82 13.45
C GLU A 89 -10.31 2.97 12.30
N ALA A 90 -9.83 3.23 11.08
CA ALA A 90 -10.67 3.26 9.88
C ALA A 90 -11.09 1.88 9.36
N GLY A 91 -10.70 0.79 10.04
CA GLY A 91 -11.03 -0.59 9.66
C GLY A 91 -10.27 -1.08 8.42
N ILE A 92 -9.15 -0.45 8.06
CA ILE A 92 -8.34 -0.84 6.90
C ILE A 92 -7.49 -2.07 7.24
N LYS A 93 -7.48 -3.04 6.32
CA LYS A 93 -6.54 -4.16 6.31
C LYS A 93 -5.19 -3.71 5.78
N VAL A 94 -4.13 -3.95 6.54
CA VAL A 94 -2.78 -3.50 6.19
C VAL A 94 -1.91 -4.68 5.79
N ILE A 95 -1.36 -4.63 4.58
CA ILE A 95 -0.32 -5.54 4.10
C ILE A 95 0.99 -4.76 4.15
N HIS A 96 2.02 -5.23 4.87
CA HIS A 96 3.33 -4.56 4.84
C HIS A 96 4.34 -5.37 4.02
N LYS A 97 4.98 -4.69 3.06
CA LYS A 97 5.99 -5.28 2.19
C LYS A 97 7.36 -5.26 2.87
N CYS A 98 7.94 -6.45 3.02
CA CYS A 98 9.13 -6.69 3.84
C CYS A 98 10.20 -7.41 3.02
N THR A 99 11.46 -7.00 3.19
CA THR A 99 12.63 -7.59 2.51
C THR A 99 13.41 -8.58 3.36
N SER A 100 13.00 -8.81 4.61
CA SER A 100 13.67 -9.75 5.52
C SER A 100 12.70 -10.28 6.56
N VAL A 101 13.03 -11.44 7.14
CA VAL A 101 12.23 -12.06 8.22
C VAL A 101 12.11 -11.13 9.43
N ARG A 102 13.18 -10.41 9.81
CA ARG A 102 13.13 -9.45 10.93
C ARG A 102 12.14 -8.32 10.68
N HIS A 103 12.02 -7.83 9.44
CA HIS A 103 11.05 -6.80 9.07
C HIS A 103 9.63 -7.37 9.10
N SER A 104 9.42 -8.59 8.61
CA SER A 104 8.11 -9.27 8.66
C SER A 104 7.63 -9.50 10.09
N LEU A 105 8.50 -9.96 11.00
CA LEU A 105 8.16 -10.14 12.42
C LEU A 105 7.83 -8.81 13.12
N LYS A 106 8.53 -7.73 12.77
CA LYS A 106 8.18 -6.40 13.28
C LYS A 106 6.82 -5.94 12.74
N ALA A 107 6.52 -6.18 11.46
CA ALA A 107 5.24 -5.84 10.83
C ALA A 107 4.05 -6.56 11.48
N GLU A 108 4.21 -7.86 11.76
CA GLU A 108 3.26 -8.66 12.53
C GLU A 108 3.06 -8.04 13.93
N LYS A 109 4.15 -7.77 14.65
CA LYS A 109 4.10 -7.21 16.01
C LYS A 109 3.36 -5.88 16.10
N ILE A 110 3.45 -5.02 15.07
CA ILE A 110 2.74 -3.74 15.02
C ILE A 110 1.30 -3.84 14.48
N GLY A 111 0.82 -5.06 14.18
CA GLY A 111 -0.58 -5.33 13.87
C GLY A 111 -0.96 -5.25 12.38
N CYS A 112 0.00 -5.42 11.47
CA CYS A 112 -0.32 -5.64 10.05
C CYS A 112 -1.14 -6.93 9.89
N ASP A 113 -2.12 -6.93 8.99
CA ASP A 113 -3.00 -8.08 8.74
C ASP A 113 -2.32 -9.15 7.85
N ALA A 114 -1.33 -8.74 7.06
CA ALA A 114 -0.47 -9.64 6.30
C ALA A 114 0.91 -9.02 6.06
N VAL A 115 1.87 -9.86 5.67
CA VAL A 115 3.17 -9.44 5.13
C VAL A 115 3.29 -9.88 3.68
N SER A 116 3.88 -9.03 2.83
CA SER A 116 4.30 -9.40 1.48
C SER A 116 5.83 -9.48 1.47
N VAL A 117 6.39 -10.66 1.17
CA VAL A 117 7.83 -10.92 1.27
C VAL A 117 8.48 -10.71 -0.09
N ASP A 118 9.28 -9.65 -0.19
CA ASP A 118 10.08 -9.33 -1.37
C ASP A 118 11.46 -9.97 -1.22
N GLY A 119 11.75 -10.98 -2.06
CA GLY A 119 13.07 -11.58 -2.20
C GLY A 119 13.96 -10.78 -3.15
N PHE A 120 15.21 -11.23 -3.28
CA PHE A 120 16.25 -10.59 -4.08
C PHE A 120 15.87 -10.41 -5.56
N GLU A 121 15.04 -11.31 -6.10
CA GLU A 121 14.60 -11.28 -7.49
C GLU A 121 13.53 -10.20 -7.77
N CYS A 122 13.06 -9.49 -6.75
CA CYS A 122 11.98 -8.52 -6.89
C CYS A 122 12.41 -7.32 -7.77
N GLY A 123 11.42 -6.69 -8.41
CA GLY A 123 11.63 -5.37 -8.98
C GLY A 123 11.66 -4.30 -7.88
N GLY A 124 12.58 -3.34 -7.96
CA GLY A 124 12.65 -2.21 -7.04
C GLY A 124 13.75 -2.36 -5.99
N HIS A 125 13.39 -2.34 -4.71
CA HIS A 125 14.33 -2.28 -3.59
C HIS A 125 14.31 -3.60 -2.79
N PRO A 126 15.24 -4.54 -3.06
CA PRO A 126 15.27 -5.86 -2.41
C PRO A 126 15.84 -5.83 -0.98
N GLY A 127 16.26 -4.67 -0.49
CA GLY A 127 17.08 -4.57 0.72
C GLY A 127 18.54 -4.90 0.42
N GLU A 128 19.30 -5.22 1.48
CA GLU A 128 20.76 -5.39 1.43
C GLU A 128 21.21 -6.80 1.84
N ASP A 129 20.26 -7.71 2.07
CA ASP A 129 20.54 -9.05 2.62
C ASP A 129 20.69 -10.13 1.51
N ASP A 130 20.37 -9.80 0.25
CA ASP A 130 20.41 -10.70 -0.92
C ASP A 130 19.73 -12.07 -0.72
N ILE A 131 18.59 -12.08 -0.03
CA ILE A 131 17.83 -13.30 0.28
C ILE A 131 16.81 -13.59 -0.83
N PRO A 132 16.90 -14.73 -1.54
CA PRO A 132 15.91 -15.11 -2.55
C PRO A 132 14.58 -15.55 -1.91
N ASN A 133 13.51 -15.56 -2.71
CA ASN A 133 12.21 -16.09 -2.26
C ASN A 133 12.09 -17.63 -2.37
N MET A 134 13.11 -18.32 -2.91
CA MET A 134 13.16 -19.79 -3.08
C MET A 134 14.22 -20.45 -2.20
#